data_AF-A0AAJ3NQW9-F1
#
_entry.id   AF-A0AAJ3NQW9-F1
#
_cell.length_a   1.000
_cell.length_b   1.000
_cell.length_c   1.000
_cell.angle_alpha   90.00
_cell.angle_beta   90.00
_cell.angle_gamma   90.00
#
_symmetry.space_group_name_H-M   'P 1'
#
loop_
_entity.id
_entity.type
_entity.pdbx_description
1 polymer ?
#
loop_
_entity_poly.entity_id
_entity_poly.type
_entity_poly.pdbx_seq_one_letter_code
_entity_poly.pdbx_strand_id
1 'polypeptide(L)'
;MTTHHQHVIAKAIAAAAITFGVGVGLAAQAAADEPVGAEANPYTALRCACTETAPAGSAALMEEVQRGLQRGHSAWVPGLPPPTR
;
A
#
# COMPACT_ATOMS: atom_id res chain seq x y z
N MET A 1 12.80 -11.15 -42.07
CA MET A 1 11.72 -11.46 -41.11
C MET A 1 12.26 -11.81 -39.71
N THR A 2 13.40 -11.24 -39.29
CA THR A 2 14.08 -11.55 -38.02
C THR A 2 14.07 -10.35 -37.05
N THR A 3 14.12 -9.14 -37.61
CA THR A 3 14.09 -7.86 -36.88
C THR A 3 12.81 -7.62 -36.11
N HIS A 4 11.65 -8.03 -36.65
CA HIS A 4 10.36 -7.88 -35.98
C HIS A 4 10.27 -8.76 -34.72
N HIS A 5 10.82 -9.97 -34.77
CA HIS A 5 10.78 -10.90 -33.63
C HIS A 5 11.72 -10.43 -32.51
N GLN A 6 12.90 -9.93 -32.87
CA GLN A 6 13.83 -9.35 -31.90
C GLN A 6 13.20 -8.15 -31.17
N HIS A 7 12.45 -7.31 -31.88
CA HIS A 7 11.79 -6.16 -31.28
C HIS A 7 10.69 -6.57 -30.29
N VAL A 8 9.88 -7.58 -30.64
CA VAL A 8 8.82 -8.11 -29.78
C VAL A 8 9.42 -8.74 -28.52
N ILE A 9 10.49 -9.53 -28.67
CA ILE A 9 11.19 -10.17 -27.55
C ILE A 9 11.79 -9.12 -26.61
N ALA A 10 12.49 -8.12 -27.15
CA ALA A 10 13.09 -7.05 -26.34
C ALA A 10 12.04 -6.28 -25.54
N LYS A 11 10.88 -5.99 -26.15
CA LYS A 11 9.77 -5.29 -25.50
C LYS A 11 9.15 -6.13 -24.38
N ALA A 12 9.01 -7.45 -24.58
CA ALA A 12 8.51 -8.36 -23.55
C ALA A 12 9.46 -8.45 -22.35
N ILE A 13 10.78 -8.52 -22.59
CA ILE A 13 11.79 -8.55 -21.54
C ILE A 13 11.79 -7.24 -20.75
N ALA A 14 11.74 -6.09 -21.43
CA ALA A 14 11.69 -4.78 -20.77
C ALA A 14 10.43 -4.61 -19.92
N ALA A 15 9.27 -5.03 -20.43
CA ALA A 15 8.02 -5.01 -19.67
C ALA A 15 8.14 -5.89 -18.41
N ALA A 16 8.61 -7.13 -18.54
CA ALA A 16 8.80 -8.03 -17.41
C ALA A 16 9.76 -7.45 -16.36
N ALA A 17 10.90 -6.90 -16.77
CA ALA A 17 11.87 -6.29 -15.86
C ALA A 17 11.25 -5.13 -15.05
N ILE A 18 10.40 -4.32 -15.66
CA ILE A 18 9.70 -3.23 -14.97
C ILE A 18 8.70 -3.80 -13.96
N THR A 19 7.86 -4.77 -14.34
CA THR A 19 6.87 -5.36 -13.43
C THR A 19 7.53 -6.04 -12.24
N PHE A 20 8.60 -6.80 -12.47
CA PHE A 20 9.36 -7.45 -11.40
C PHE A 20 10.10 -6.43 -10.52
N GLY A 21 10.76 -5.43 -11.11
CA GLY A 21 11.49 -4.41 -10.36
C GLY A 21 10.58 -3.56 -9.47
N VAL A 22 9.44 -3.13 -10.00
CA VAL A 22 8.45 -2.33 -9.26
C VAL A 22 7.72 -3.19 -8.22
N GLY A 23 7.36 -4.43 -8.54
CA GLY A 23 6.68 -5.34 -7.61
C GLY A 23 7.53 -5.74 -6.40
N VAL A 24 8.84 -5.95 -6.60
CA VAL A 24 9.77 -6.29 -5.50
C VAL A 24 10.24 -5.05 -4.75
N GLY A 25 10.48 -3.93 -5.44
CA GLY A 25 10.95 -2.68 -4.82
C GLY A 25 9.88 -1.94 -4.01
N LEU A 26 8.60 -2.01 -4.42
CA LEU A 26 7.48 -1.41 -3.68
C LEU A 26 6.93 -2.33 -2.58
N ALA A 27 7.35 -3.59 -2.52
CA ALA A 27 7.03 -4.51 -1.42
C ALA A 27 7.96 -4.31 -0.20
N ALA A 28 8.88 -3.35 -0.25
CA ALA A 28 9.57 -2.88 0.94
C ALA A 28 8.52 -2.33 1.90
N GLN A 29 8.19 -3.15 2.89
CA GLN A 29 7.36 -2.77 4.03
C GLN A 29 7.97 -1.49 4.60
N ALA A 30 7.19 -0.40 4.62
CA ALA A 30 7.48 0.78 5.40
C ALA A 30 7.33 0.41 6.89
N ALA A 31 8.14 -0.53 7.35
CA ALA A 31 8.23 -0.92 8.74
C ALA A 31 9.13 0.10 9.40
N ALA A 32 8.53 0.96 10.22
CA ALA A 32 9.27 1.80 11.15
C ALA A 32 9.82 0.99 12.35
N ASP A 33 9.50 -0.30 12.43
CA ASP A 33 10.06 -1.23 13.42
C ASP A 33 11.15 -2.11 12.81
N GLU A 34 12.26 -2.20 13.52
CA GLU A 34 13.43 -2.98 13.13
C GLU A 34 13.14 -4.49 13.14
N PRO A 35 13.36 -5.21 12.03
CA PRO A 35 13.66 -6.63 12.13
C PRO A 35 15.00 -6.78 12.86
N VAL A 36 15.04 -7.67 13.86
CA VAL A 36 16.26 -7.97 14.62
C VAL A 36 17.37 -8.40 13.65
N GLY A 37 18.30 -7.49 13.34
CA GLY A 37 19.59 -7.81 12.70
C GLY A 37 19.99 -7.08 11.42
N ALA A 38 19.26 -6.06 10.92
CA ALA A 38 19.71 -5.27 9.77
C ALA A 38 19.65 -3.78 10.09
N GLU A 39 20.83 -3.13 10.13
CA GLU A 39 21.08 -1.69 10.31
C GLU A 39 20.16 -0.93 11.29
N ALA A 40 20.73 -0.50 12.43
CA ALA A 40 20.05 0.31 13.44
C ALA A 40 19.18 1.41 12.82
N ASN A 41 17.86 1.27 12.94
CA ASN A 41 16.89 2.22 12.38
C ASN A 41 17.25 3.65 12.84
N PRO A 42 17.56 4.57 11.91
CA PRO A 42 17.99 5.93 12.24
C PRO A 42 16.90 6.76 12.94
N TYR A 43 15.64 6.32 12.88
CA TYR A 43 14.50 6.94 13.54
C TYR A 43 14.21 6.36 14.94
N THR A 44 15.04 5.43 15.45
CA THR A 44 14.87 4.87 16.81
C THR A 44 14.81 5.95 17.89
N ALA A 45 15.54 7.05 17.71
CA ALA A 45 15.53 8.19 18.62
C ALA A 45 14.21 9.00 18.63
N LEU A 46 13.35 8.81 17.62
CA LEU A 46 12.03 9.47 17.52
C LEU A 46 10.90 8.66 18.17
N ARG A 47 11.21 7.52 18.81
CA ARG A 47 10.20 6.69 19.45
C ARG A 47 9.71 7.34 20.75
N CYS A 48 8.40 7.47 20.91
CA CYS A 48 7.80 7.83 22.20
C CYS A 48 8.01 6.63 23.16
N ALA A 49 8.59 6.84 24.33
CA ALA A 49 8.57 5.85 25.42
C ALA A 49 7.21 5.82 26.16
N CYS A 50 6.22 6.48 25.58
CA CYS A 50 4.89 6.68 26.14
C CYS A 50 4.14 5.36 26.07
N THR A 51 3.43 5.00 27.15
CA THR A 51 2.49 3.88 27.09
C THR A 51 1.43 4.23 26.04
N GLU A 52 1.45 3.49 24.93
CA GLU A 52 0.51 3.69 23.83
C GLU A 52 -0.88 3.30 24.30
N THR A 53 -1.58 4.28 24.85
CA THR A 53 -2.96 4.18 25.26
C THR A 53 -3.74 5.00 24.25
N ALA A 54 -4.66 4.34 23.55
CA ALA A 54 -5.49 5.01 22.58
C ALA A 54 -6.21 6.18 23.30
N PRO A 55 -6.19 7.41 22.74
CA PRO A 55 -6.86 8.54 23.34
C PRO A 55 -8.32 8.22 23.65
N ALA A 56 -8.86 8.83 24.70
CA ALA A 56 -10.28 8.67 25.03
C ALA A 56 -11.14 9.01 23.79
N GLY A 57 -12.11 8.14 23.48
CA GLY A 57 -12.97 8.30 22.31
C GLY A 57 -12.41 7.76 20.99
N SER A 58 -11.18 7.23 20.98
CA SER A 58 -10.58 6.56 19.81
C SER A 58 -11.47 5.46 19.20
N ALA A 59 -12.08 4.62 20.05
CA ALA A 59 -13.00 3.58 19.59
C ALA A 59 -14.23 4.14 18.86
N ALA A 60 -14.84 5.21 19.41
CA ALA A 60 -15.99 5.87 18.80
C ALA A 60 -15.62 6.58 17.49
N LEU A 61 -14.44 7.21 17.45
CA LEU A 61 -13.89 7.80 16.23
C LEU A 61 -13.71 6.74 15.15
N MET A 62 -13.13 5.59 15.50
CA MET A 62 -12.93 4.50 14.56
C MET A 62 -14.24 3.90 14.04
N GLU A 63 -15.26 3.81 14.90
CA GLU A 63 -16.58 3.38 14.48
C GLU A 63 -17.20 4.35 13.46
N GLU A 64 -17.05 5.67 13.66
CA GLU A 64 -17.53 6.67 12.71
C GLU A 64 -16.81 6.56 11.36
N VAL A 65 -15.48 6.37 11.37
CA VAL A 65 -14.69 6.17 10.15
C VAL A 65 -15.19 4.95 9.39
N GLN A 66 -15.37 3.82 10.07
CA GLN A 66 -15.85 2.59 9.46
C GLN A 66 -17.24 2.77 8.86
N ARG A 67 -18.13 3.46 9.58
CA ARG A 67 -19.49 3.75 9.12
C ARG A 67 -19.48 4.67 7.90
N GLY A 68 -18.60 5.67 7.87
CA GLY A 68 -18.39 6.56 6.73
C GLY A 68 -17.94 5.79 5.49
N LEU A 69 -16.97 4.88 5.63
CA LEU A 69 -16.48 4.06 4.53
C LEU A 69 -17.58 3.16 3.95
N GLN A 70 -18.35 2.49 4.81
CA GLN A 70 -19.49 1.66 4.38
C GLN A 70 -20.56 2.47 3.66
N ARG A 71 -20.88 3.68 4.16
CA ARG A 71 -21.79 4.60 3.47
C ARG A 71 -21.25 5.01 2.12
N GLY A 72 -19.96 5.31 2.01
CA GLY A 72 -19.31 5.63 0.74
C GLY A 72 -19.38 4.49 -0.27
N HIS A 73 -19.12 3.25 0.18
CA HIS A 73 -19.21 2.07 -0.68
C HIS A 73 -20.64 1.75 -1.15
N SER A 74 -21.65 2.08 -0.34
CA SER A 74 -23.05 1.87 -0.68
C SER A 74 -23.70 3.08 -1.38
N ALA A 75 -23.00 4.22 -1.41
CA ALA A 75 -23.47 5.40 -2.10
C ALA A 75 -23.36 5.20 -3.61
N TRP A 76 -24.48 5.35 -4.31
CA TRP A 76 -24.46 5.43 -5.76
C TRP A 76 -24.14 6.86 -6.21
N VAL A 77 -23.23 6.98 -7.16
CA VAL A 77 -22.83 8.26 -7.77
C VAL A 77 -23.22 8.24 -9.25
N PRO A 78 -23.89 9.28 -9.78
CA PRO A 78 -24.23 9.35 -11.20
C PRO A 78 -22.98 9.20 -12.09
N GLY A 79 -23.07 8.34 -13.11
CA GLY A 79 -21.95 8.07 -14.02
C GLY A 79 -21.07 6.88 -13.63
N LEU A 80 -21.33 6.23 -12.48
CA LEU A 80 -20.71 4.96 -12.09
C LEU A 80 -21.74 3.82 -12.03
N PRO A 81 -21.31 2.56 -12.25
CA PRO A 81 -22.19 1.40 -12.05
C PRO A 81 -22.66 1.30 -10.60
N PRO A 82 -23.85 0.73 -10.35
CA PRO A 82 -24.40 0.59 -9.00
C PRO A 82 -23.48 -0.26 -8.11
N PRO A 83 -23.33 0.09 -6.82
CA PRO A 83 -22.49 -0.67 -5.91
C PRO A 83 -23.01 -2.10 -5.74
N THR A 84 -22.09 -3.07 -5.81
CA THR A 84 -22.40 -4.48 -5.55
C THR A 84 -22.59 -4.68 -4.05
N ARG A 85 -23.78 -5.16 -3.66
CA ARG A 85 -24.08 -5.53 -2.27
C ARG A 85 -23.15 -6.61 -1.74
#